data_AF-A0A4Q2XSB4-F1
#
_entry.id   AF-A0A4Q2XSB4-F1
#
_cell.length_a   1.000
_cell.length_b   1.000
_cell.length_c   1.000
_cell.angle_alpha   90.00
_cell.angle_beta   90.00
_cell.angle_gamma   90.00
#
_symmetry.space_group_name_H-M   'P 1'
#
loop_
_entity.id
_entity.type
_entity.pdbx_description
1 polymer ?
#
loop_
_entity_poly.entity_id
_entity_poly.type
_entity_poly.pdbx_seq_one_letter_code
_entity_poly.pdbx_strand_id
1 'polypeptide(L)' 'MVRRYQEGDHPAIGRIYQEAIHRLACRDYTPEQLAAWSGTKGDPDTWSRDWKARCERKRPFVKEIDGKVVGFIELDPDG' A
#
# COMPACT_ATOMS: atom_id res chain seq x y z
N MET A 1 2.85 11.32 -13.46
CA MET A 1 2.07 12.41 -12.82
C MET A 1 1.74 12.05 -11.37
N VAL A 2 1.57 13.01 -10.45
CA VAL A 2 0.96 12.73 -9.13
C VAL A 2 -0.53 13.03 -9.22
N ARG A 3 -1.39 12.12 -8.78
CA ARG A 3 -2.85 12.25 -8.85
C ARG A 3 -3.53 11.67 -7.62
N ARG A 4 -4.81 11.99 -7.44
CA ARG A 4 -5.67 11.34 -6.43
C ARG A 4 -5.90 9.87 -6.79
N TYR A 5 -6.10 9.05 -5.74
CA TYR A 5 -6.57 7.68 -5.85
C TYR A 5 -7.81 7.55 -6.73
N GLN A 6 -7.80 6.53 -7.58
CA GLN A 6 -8.90 6.08 -8.41
C GLN A 6 -9.23 4.61 -8.08
N GLU A 7 -10.48 4.22 -8.30
CA GLU A 7 -10.87 2.83 -8.15
C GLU A 7 -10.01 1.95 -9.08
N GLY A 8 -9.48 0.86 -8.54
CA GLY A 8 -8.53 -0.01 -9.22
C GLY A 8 -7.06 0.22 -8.88
N ASP A 9 -6.68 1.35 -8.23
CA ASP A 9 -5.29 1.56 -7.79
C ASP A 9 -4.91 0.69 -6.57
N HIS A 10 -5.89 0.25 -5.77
CA HIS A 10 -5.68 -0.43 -4.49
C HIS A 10 -4.78 -1.67 -4.55
N PRO A 11 -4.80 -2.54 -5.58
CA PRO A 11 -3.90 -3.67 -5.64
C PRO A 11 -2.44 -3.24 -5.84
N ALA A 12 -2.19 -2.19 -6.63
CA ALA A 12 -0.84 -1.67 -6.84
C ALA A 12 -0.30 -1.01 -5.57
N ILE A 13 -1.13 -0.23 -4.88
CA ILE A 13 -0.78 0.40 -3.59
C ILE A 13 -0.39 -0.64 -2.56
N GLY A 14 -1.23 -1.68 -2.36
CA GLY A 14 -0.96 -2.72 -1.38
C GLY A 14 0.33 -3.49 -1.68
N ARG A 15 0.58 -3.78 -2.97
CA ARG A 15 1.81 -4.43 -3.41
C ARG A 15 3.03 -3.58 -3.08
N ILE A 16 3.01 -2.28 -3.41
CA ILE A 16 4.11 -1.35 -3.14
C ILE A 16 4.39 -1.28 -1.63
N TYR A 17 3.35 -1.21 -0.80
CA TYR A 17 3.49 -1.20 0.65
C TYR A 17 4.18 -2.46 1.19
N GLN A 18 3.72 -3.64 0.78
CA GLN A 18 4.34 -4.90 1.20
C GLN A 18 5.78 -5.03 0.70
N GLU A 19 6.05 -4.66 -0.57
CA GLU A 19 7.40 -4.68 -1.12
C GLU A 19 8.33 -3.73 -0.37
N ALA A 20 7.86 -2.54 0.03
CA ALA A 20 8.64 -1.58 0.81
C ALA A 20 9.01 -2.14 2.19
N ILE A 21 8.07 -2.75 2.91
CA ILE A 21 8.33 -3.38 4.21
C ILE A 21 9.36 -4.51 4.06
N HIS A 22 9.14 -5.45 3.15
CA HIS A 22 9.99 -6.63 3.05
C HIS A 22 11.37 -6.36 2.42
N ARG A 23 11.54 -5.27 1.67
CA ARG A 23 12.85 -4.93 1.05
C ARG A 23 13.66 -3.92 1.84
N LEU A 24 13.00 -2.96 2.49
CA LEU A 24 13.69 -1.88 3.21
C LEU A 24 13.72 -2.17 4.70
N ALA A 25 12.55 -2.41 5.29
CA ALA A 25 12.42 -2.60 6.74
C ALA A 25 13.01 -3.94 7.21
N CYS A 26 13.22 -4.92 6.33
CA CYS A 26 13.81 -6.20 6.72
C CYS A 26 15.23 -6.13 7.28
N ARG A 27 15.92 -5.00 7.09
CA ARG A 27 17.24 -4.74 7.68
C ARG A 27 17.17 -4.36 9.15
N ASP A 28 16.06 -3.76 9.57
CA ASP A 28 15.91 -3.11 10.87
C ASP A 28 14.92 -3.84 11.80
N TYR A 29 14.13 -4.78 11.26
CA TYR A 29 13.05 -5.45 12.00
C TYR A 29 13.10 -6.97 11.87
N THR A 30 12.66 -7.67 12.91
CA THR A 30 12.55 -9.14 12.92
C THR A 30 11.41 -9.61 12.00
N PRO A 31 11.41 -10.88 11.57
CA PRO A 31 10.32 -11.44 10.77
C PRO A 31 8.93 -11.24 11.38
N GLU A 32 8.82 -11.36 12.71
CA GLU A 32 7.56 -11.17 13.46
C GLU A 32 7.09 -9.72 13.40
N GLN A 33 8.02 -8.76 13.53
CA GLN A 33 7.72 -7.33 13.42
C GLN A 33 7.31 -6.94 12.00
N LEU A 34 7.98 -7.50 10.98
CA LEU A 34 7.59 -7.31 9.59
C LEU A 34 6.20 -7.88 9.30
N ALA A 35 5.90 -9.08 9.80
CA ALA A 35 4.61 -9.72 9.63
C ALA A 35 3.48 -8.93 10.32
N ALA A 36 3.75 -8.29 11.45
CA ALA A 36 2.81 -7.41 12.12
C ALA A 36 2.44 -6.18 11.26
N TRP A 37 3.35 -5.71 10.39
CA TRP A 37 3.13 -4.54 9.54
C TRP A 37 2.59 -4.86 8.15
N SER A 38 3.03 -5.95 7.53
CA SER A 38 2.61 -6.36 6.18
C SER A 38 1.36 -7.24 6.16
N GLY A 39 0.97 -7.75 7.34
CA GLY A 39 0.07 -8.89 7.49
C GLY A 39 0.73 -10.21 7.11
N THR A 40 0.11 -11.32 7.50
CA THR A 40 0.39 -12.64 6.92
C THR A 40 -0.16 -12.68 5.49
N LYS A 41 0.43 -13.51 4.61
CA LYS A 41 -0.14 -13.78 3.28
C LYS A 41 -1.52 -14.42 3.43
N GLY A 42 -2.55 -13.59 3.49
CA GLY A 42 -3.94 -14.02 3.49
C GLY A 42 -4.42 -14.41 2.10
N ASP A 43 -5.68 -14.80 2.02
CA ASP A 43 -6.40 -15.02 0.78
C ASP A 43 -6.35 -13.75 -0.12
N PRO A 44 -6.02 -13.87 -1.43
CA PRO A 44 -5.87 -12.72 -2.32
C PRO A 44 -7.11 -11.82 -2.41
N ASP A 45 -8.31 -12.39 -2.34
CA ASP A 45 -9.56 -11.63 -2.44
C ASP A 45 -9.82 -10.84 -1.15
N THR A 46 -9.47 -11.42 -0.01
CA THR A 46 -9.52 -10.74 1.28
C THR A 46 -8.54 -9.58 1.33
N TRP A 47 -7.29 -9.83 0.91
CA TRP A 47 -6.26 -8.80 0.83
C TRP A 47 -6.66 -7.62 -0.07
N SER A 48 -7.20 -7.91 -1.26
CA SER A 48 -7.64 -6.88 -2.20
C SER A 48 -8.78 -6.03 -1.63
N ARG A 49 -9.76 -6.67 -0.95
CA ARG A 49 -10.86 -5.98 -0.28
C ARG A 49 -10.38 -5.06 0.85
N ASP A 50 -9.45 -5.51 1.67
CA ASP A 50 -8.90 -4.71 2.76
C ASP A 50 -8.18 -3.46 2.25
N TRP A 51 -7.40 -3.60 1.17
CA TRP A 51 -6.74 -2.46 0.52
C TRP A 51 -7.72 -1.52 -0.15
N LYS A 52 -8.79 -2.03 -0.77
CA LYS A 52 -9.86 -1.20 -1.31
C LYS A 52 -10.49 -0.35 -0.20
N ALA A 53 -10.92 -0.97 0.90
CA ALA A 53 -11.51 -0.27 2.04
C ALA A 53 -10.56 0.76 2.67
N ARG A 54 -9.27 0.42 2.80
CA ARG A 54 -8.25 1.37 3.28
C ARG A 54 -8.11 2.57 2.35
N CYS A 55 -7.98 2.35 1.04
CA CYS A 55 -7.80 3.43 0.07
C CYS A 55 -9.03 4.33 -0.06
N GLU A 56 -10.23 3.76 0.07
CA GLU A 56 -11.48 4.52 0.11
C GLU A 56 -11.53 5.46 1.33
N ARG A 57 -11.06 4.99 2.49
CA ARG A 57 -10.97 5.79 3.71
C ARG A 57 -9.86 6.83 3.66
N LYS A 58 -8.63 6.43 3.33
CA LYS A 58 -7.42 7.28 3.39
C LYS A 58 -7.26 8.21 2.19
N ARG A 59 -7.93 7.91 1.06
CA ARG A 59 -7.89 8.70 -0.19
C ARG A 59 -6.46 9.12 -0.59
N PRO A 60 -5.52 8.16 -0.73
CA PRO A 60 -4.12 8.46 -0.97
C PRO A 60 -3.89 9.21 -2.28
N PHE A 61 -2.72 9.83 -2.40
CA PHE A 61 -2.18 10.26 -3.68
C PHE A 61 -1.28 9.16 -4.24
N VAL A 62 -1.28 9.04 -5.57
CA VAL A 62 -0.42 8.08 -6.28
C VAL A 62 0.49 8.80 -7.26
N LYS A 63 1.71 8.28 -7.42
CA LYS A 63 2.61 8.62 -8.51
C LYS A 63 2.44 7.60 -9.62
N GLU A 64 2.16 8.09 -10.82
CA GLU A 64 2.04 7.28 -12.02
C GLU A 64 3.19 7.55 -13.00
N ILE A 65 3.69 6.48 -13.61
CA ILE A 65 4.63 6.48 -14.75
C ILE A 65 4.10 5.46 -15.76
N ASP A 66 3.92 5.87 -17.02
CA ASP A 66 3.42 5.04 -18.12
C ASP A 66 2.14 4.26 -17.79
N GLY A 67 1.17 4.93 -17.17
CA GLY A 67 -0.12 4.33 -16.78
C GLY A 67 -0.04 3.40 -15.57
N LYS A 68 1.11 3.27 -14.91
CA LYS A 68 1.31 2.38 -13.75
C LYS A 68 1.56 3.17 -12.48
N VAL A 69 0.88 2.81 -11.41
CA VAL A 69 1.16 3.31 -10.06
C VAL A 69 2.51 2.75 -9.60
N VAL A 70 3.45 3.64 -9.30
CA VAL A 70 4.82 3.31 -8.85
C VAL A 70 5.12 3.76 -7.42
N GLY A 71 4.22 4.54 -6.82
CA GLY A 71 4.33 5.00 -5.44
C GLY A 71 3.05 5.64 -4.97
N PHE A 72 2.88 5.78 -3.66
CA PHE A 72 1.73 6.43 -3.06
C PHE A 72 2.12 7.13 -1.76
N ILE A 73 1.27 8.05 -1.32
CA ILE A 73 1.37 8.70 -0.01
C ILE A 73 -0.04 8.87 0.56
N GLU A 74 -0.17 8.56 1.85
CA GLU A 74 -1.35 8.90 2.66
C GLU A 74 -1.03 10.20 3.41
N LEU A 75 -1.97 11.14 3.40
CA LEU A 75 -1.90 12.34 4.24
C LEU A 75 -3.14 12.35 5.10
N ASP A 76 -2.95 12.37 6.42
CA ASP A 76 -4.06 12.57 7.35
C ASP A 76 -4.41 14.07 7.41
N PRO A 77 -5.67 14.43 7.75
CA PRO A 77 -6.14 15.81 7.69
C PRO A 77 -5.40 16.78 8.61
N ASP A 78 -4.76 16.27 9.66
CA ASP A 78 -4.08 17.02 10.70
C ASP A 78 -2.60 17.32 10.41
N GLY A 79 -2.02 16.70 9.38
CA GLY A 79 -0.66 16.99 8.90
C GLY A 79 0.43 16.32 9.72
#